data_AF-A0A7J8YKP2-F1
#
_entry.id   AF-A0A7J8YKP2-F1
#
_cell.length_a   1.000
_cell.length_b   1.000
_cell.length_c   1.000
_cell.angle_alpha   90.00
_cell.angle_beta   90.00
_cell.angle_gamma   90.00
#
_symmetry.space_group_name_H-M   'P 1'
#
loop_
_entity.id
_entity.type
_entity.pdbx_description
1 polymer ?
#
loop_
_entity_poly.entity_id
_entity_poly.type
_entity_poly.pdbx_seq_one_letter_code
_entity_poly.pdbx_strand_id
1 'polypeptide(L)'
;MFTNDAEAYIAEITNALSLTEVDFSTIISKLHQLKGSTAGIGGHRMYQACCELRVAADDGDKDRCDELFLRVKEEFNTLKQCFDSISE
;
A
#
# COMPACT_ATOMS: atom_id res chain seq x y z
N MET A 1 -10.30 -8.18 -10.40
CA MET A 1 -11.08 -7.60 -9.28
C MET A 1 -10.14 -7.08 -8.19
N PHE A 2 -9.18 -7.89 -7.71
CA PHE A 2 -8.15 -7.47 -6.74
C PHE A 2 -7.32 -6.22 -7.15
N THR A 3 -6.89 -6.14 -8.41
CA THR A 3 -5.97 -5.09 -8.89
C THR A 3 -6.60 -3.70 -8.92
N ASN A 4 -7.87 -3.59 -9.31
CA ASN A 4 -8.51 -2.29 -9.51
C ASN A 4 -8.74 -1.53 -8.19
N ASP A 5 -9.19 -2.21 -7.14
CA ASP A 5 -9.37 -1.62 -5.81
C ASP A 5 -8.02 -1.26 -5.18
N ALA A 6 -7.03 -2.15 -5.31
CA ALA A 6 -5.69 -1.91 -4.79
C ALA A 6 -4.97 -0.74 -5.49
N GLU A 7 -5.14 -0.56 -6.81
CA GLU A 7 -4.62 0.61 -7.54
C GLU A 7 -5.23 1.91 -7.05
N ALA A 8 -6.54 1.93 -6.77
CA ALA A 8 -7.21 3.10 -6.21
C ALA A 8 -6.66 3.44 -4.81
N TYR A 9 -6.44 2.44 -3.94
CA TYR A 9 -5.85 2.67 -2.62
C TYR A 9 -4.41 3.19 -2.70
N ILE A 10 -3.57 2.63 -3.58
CA ILE A 10 -2.20 3.10 -3.83
C ILE A 10 -2.21 4.55 -4.32
N ALA A 11 -3.13 4.91 -5.23
CA ALA A 11 -3.24 6.26 -5.74
C ALA A 11 -3.63 7.27 -4.64
N GLU A 12 -4.57 6.91 -3.77
CA GLU A 12 -4.96 7.77 -2.65
C GLU A 12 -3.87 7.93 -1.60
N ILE A 13 -3.11 6.88 -1.29
CA ILE A 13 -1.94 6.97 -0.40
C ILE A 13 -0.87 7.89 -1.02
N THR A 14 -0.63 7.76 -2.33
CA THR A 14 0.31 8.63 -3.06
C THR A 14 -0.10 10.10 -2.96
N ASN A 15 -1.39 10.38 -3.13
CA ASN A 15 -1.92 11.75 -3.03
C ASN A 15 -1.74 12.29 -1.61
N ALA A 16 -2.12 11.53 -0.58
CA ALA A 16 -1.98 11.93 0.82
C ALA A 16 -0.52 12.22 1.23
N LEU A 17 0.46 11.47 0.70
CA LEU A 17 1.89 11.73 0.92
C LEU A 17 2.41 12.96 0.17
N SER A 18 1.82 13.27 -0.99
CA SER A 18 2.20 14.41 -1.84
C SER A 18 1.71 15.76 -1.31
N LEU A 19 0.77 15.77 -0.35
CA LEU A 19 0.29 16.99 0.28
C LEU A 19 1.39 17.68 1.09
N THR A 20 1.31 19.01 1.16
CA THR A 20 2.19 19.85 2.00
C THR A 20 2.08 19.45 3.46
N GLU A 21 0.86 19.23 3.94
CA GLU A 21 0.57 18.60 5.23
C GLU A 21 0.07 17.18 4.95
N VAL A 22 0.84 16.19 5.40
CA VAL A 22 0.55 14.77 5.10
C VAL A 22 -0.69 14.32 5.85
N ASP A 23 -1.64 13.75 5.12
CA ASP A 23 -2.85 13.18 5.73
C ASP A 23 -2.62 11.72 6.17
N PHE A 24 -1.95 11.55 7.32
CA PHE A 24 -1.63 10.23 7.87
C PHE A 24 -2.88 9.38 8.16
N SER A 25 -4.01 10.02 8.49
CA SER A 25 -5.28 9.33 8.76
C SER A 25 -5.81 8.60 7.52
N THR A 26 -5.77 9.26 6.36
CA THR A 26 -6.12 8.65 5.08
C THR A 26 -5.16 7.52 4.75
N ILE A 27 -3.84 7.74 4.92
CA ILE A 27 -2.82 6.70 4.67
C ILE A 27 -3.13 5.43 5.47
N ILE A 28 -3.34 5.55 6.78
CA ILE A 28 -3.64 4.43 7.68
C ILE A 28 -4.94 3.73 7.26
N SER A 29 -5.98 4.50 6.94
CA SER A 29 -7.28 3.97 6.53
C SER A 29 -7.20 3.19 5.22
N LYS A 30 -6.46 3.69 4.22
CA LYS A 30 -6.28 3.03 2.93
C LYS A 30 -5.36 1.82 3.03
N LEU A 31 -4.33 1.85 3.89
CA LEU A 31 -3.50 0.68 4.18
C LEU A 31 -4.28 -0.47 4.80
N HIS A 32 -5.24 -0.16 5.68
CA HIS A 32 -6.13 -1.18 6.23
C HIS A 32 -6.96 -1.85 5.13
N GLN A 33 -7.51 -1.08 4.19
CA GLN A 33 -8.26 -1.62 3.05
C GLN A 33 -7.37 -2.44 2.11
N LEU A 34 -6.19 -1.92 1.77
CA LEU A 34 -5.21 -2.59 0.93
C LEU A 34 -4.76 -3.94 1.52
N LYS A 35 -4.55 -4.00 2.83
CA LYS A 35 -4.26 -5.24 3.57
C LYS A 35 -5.42 -6.24 3.50
N GLY A 36 -6.65 -5.77 3.61
CA GLY A 36 -7.85 -6.60 3.45
C GLY A 36 -7.93 -7.25 2.07
N SER A 37 -7.67 -6.46 1.01
CA SER A 37 -7.72 -6.94 -0.37
C SER A 37 -6.61 -7.93 -0.72
N THR A 38 -5.43 -7.82 -0.08
CA THR A 38 -4.24 -8.64 -0.38
C THR A 38 -4.16 -9.96 0.42
N ALA A 39 -4.94 -10.09 1.50
CA ALA A 39 -4.89 -11.23 2.42
C ALA A 39 -5.16 -12.60 1.75
N GLY A 40 -5.94 -12.63 0.66
CA GLY A 40 -6.34 -13.87 -0.02
C GLY A 40 -5.36 -14.41 -1.08
N ILE A 41 -4.31 -13.67 -1.45
CA ILE A 41 -3.46 -13.97 -2.63
C ILE A 41 -2.02 -14.34 -2.21
N GLY A 42 -1.76 -14.55 -0.91
CA GLY A 42 -0.41 -14.88 -0.43
C GLY A 42 0.54 -13.68 -0.39
N GLY A 43 0.01 -12.47 -0.27
CA GLY A 43 0.77 -11.22 -0.18
C GLY A 43 1.43 -10.99 1.19
N HIS A 44 2.17 -11.97 1.74
CA HIS A 44 2.82 -11.82 3.05
C HIS A 44 3.80 -10.63 3.08
N ARG A 45 4.57 -10.46 2.00
CA ARG A 45 5.49 -9.32 1.84
C ARG A 45 4.75 -7.98 1.76
N MET A 46 3.68 -7.93 0.97
CA MET A 46 2.79 -6.77 0.87
C MET A 46 2.15 -6.42 2.22
N TYR A 47 1.68 -7.42 2.97
CA TYR A 47 1.14 -7.27 4.30
C TYR A 47 2.18 -6.66 5.25
N GLN A 48 3.42 -7.16 5.21
CA GLN A 48 4.50 -6.65 6.06
C GLN A 48 4.82 -5.19 5.72
N ALA A 49 5.00 -4.87 4.43
CA ALA A 49 5.24 -3.51 3.96
C ALA A 49 4.12 -2.55 4.38
N CYS A 50 2.85 -2.97 4.29
CA CYS A 50 1.71 -2.18 4.75
C CYS A 50 1.74 -1.97 6.28
N CYS A 51 2.20 -2.95 7.05
CA CYS A 51 2.31 -2.85 8.50
C CYS A 51 3.45 -1.90 8.91
N GLU A 52 4.60 -1.98 8.24
CA GLU A 52 5.72 -1.08 8.45
C GLU A 52 5.33 0.36 8.11
N LEU A 53 4.68 0.58 6.97
CA LEU A 53 4.22 1.91 6.55
C LEU A 53 3.20 2.49 7.53
N ARG A 54 2.30 1.65 8.08
CA ARG A 54 1.35 2.08 9.12
C ARG A 54 2.08 2.59 10.36
N VAL A 55 3.15 1.91 10.80
CA VAL A 55 3.92 2.35 11.97
C VAL A 55 4.59 3.70 11.70
N ALA A 56 5.17 3.90 10.52
CA ALA A 56 5.75 5.19 10.14
C ALA A 56 4.68 6.31 10.09
N ALA A 57 3.49 5.99 9.59
CA ALA A 57 2.37 6.95 9.54
C ALA A 57 1.84 7.31 10.92
N ASP A 58 1.85 6.36 11.87
CA ASP A 58 1.47 6.58 13.27
C ASP A 58 2.49 7.48 14.00
N ASP A 59 3.78 7.31 13.68
CA ASP A 59 4.89 8.13 14.21
C ASP A 59 4.94 9.53 13.58
N GLY A 60 4.18 9.77 12.50
CA GLY A 60 4.20 11.03 11.74
C GLY A 60 5.48 11.22 10.93
N ASP A 61 6.25 10.16 10.70
CA ASP A 61 7.53 10.20 10.00
C ASP A 61 7.31 10.14 8.48
N LYS A 62 7.24 11.33 7.86
CA LYS A 62 7.01 11.47 6.41
C LYS A 62 8.11 10.81 5.58
N ASP A 63 9.38 10.98 5.95
CA ASP A 63 10.53 10.49 5.18
C ASP A 63 10.50 8.96 5.14
N ARG A 64 10.29 8.35 6.31
CA ARG A 64 10.13 6.91 6.45
C ARG A 64 8.87 6.40 5.74
N CYS A 65 7.78 7.18 5.74
CA CYS A 65 6.59 6.81 4.97
C CYS A 65 6.87 6.77 3.46
N ASP A 66 7.65 7.72 2.92
CA ASP A 66 7.98 7.75 1.49
C ASP A 66 8.82 6.52 1.10
N GLU A 67 9.84 6.18 1.91
CA GLU A 67 10.68 4.98 1.70
C GLU A 67 9.83 3.69 1.73
N LEU A 68 9.01 3.52 2.77
CA LEU A 68 8.19 2.32 2.94
C LEU A 68 7.08 2.24 1.89
N PHE A 69 6.57 3.38 1.41
CA PHE A 69 5.57 3.39 0.36
C PHE A 69 6.12 2.94 -0.99
N LEU A 70 7.39 3.22 -1.30
CA LEU A 70 8.06 2.64 -2.47
C LEU A 70 8.03 1.10 -2.42
N ARG A 71 8.35 0.51 -1.26
CA ARG A 71 8.27 -0.96 -1.08
C ARG A 71 6.85 -1.49 -1.28
N VAL A 72 5.84 -0.81 -0.74
CA VAL A 72 4.42 -1.20 -0.95
C VAL A 72 4.06 -1.22 -2.44
N LYS A 73 4.55 -0.26 -3.23
CA LYS A 73 4.32 -0.22 -4.69
C LYS A 73 5.05 -1.35 -5.43
N GLU A 74 6.27 -1.70 -5.03
CA GLU A 74 7.00 -2.83 -5.62
C GLU A 74 6.30 -4.17 -5.35
N GLU A 75 5.88 -4.40 -4.11
CA GLU A 75 5.13 -5.61 -3.75
C GLU A 75 3.78 -5.67 -4.46
N PHE A 76 3.09 -4.54 -4.60
CA PHE A 76 1.86 -4.44 -5.37
C PHE A 76 2.06 -4.84 -6.84
N ASN A 77 3.09 -4.30 -7.50
CA ASN A 77 3.40 -4.65 -8.89
C ASN A 77 3.76 -6.13 -9.03
N THR A 78 4.53 -6.69 -8.09
CA THR A 78 4.87 -8.11 -8.07
C THR A 78 3.61 -8.98 -7.99
N LEU A 79 2.69 -8.66 -7.06
CA LEU A 79 1.42 -9.37 -6.93
C LEU A 79 0.53 -9.22 -8.17
N LYS A 80 0.49 -8.01 -8.76
CA LYS A 80 -0.24 -7.74 -10.01
C LYS A 80 0.29 -8.60 -11.16
N GLN A 81 1.61 -8.70 -11.32
CA GLN A 81 2.22 -9.57 -12.33
C GLN A 81 1.93 -11.06 -12.07
N CYS A 82 2.07 -11.52 -10.82
CA CYS A 82 1.73 -12.91 -10.50
C CYS A 82 0.26 -13.23 -10.82
N PHE A 83 -0.66 -12.31 -10.53
CA PHE A 83 -2.08 -12.50 -10.82
C PHE A 83 -2.38 -12.51 -12.33
N ASP A 84 -1.76 -11.60 -13.08
CA ASP A 84 -1.87 -11.52 -14.53
C ASP A 84 -1.36 -12.81 -15.20
N SER A 85 -0.19 -13.31 -14.78
CA SER A 85 0.39 -14.57 -15.28
C SER A 85 -0.42 -15.83 -14.95
N ILE A 86 -1.27 -15.82 -13.92
CA ILE A 86 -2.15 -16.95 -13.57
C ILE A 86 -3.49 -16.86 -14.31
N SER A 87 -3.85 -15.67 -14.81
CA SER A 87 -5.12 -15.43 -15.50
C SER A 87 -5.05 -15.70 -17.01
N GLU A 88 -3.88 -16.02 -17.56
CA GLU A 88 -3.65 -16.54 -18.92
C GLU A 88 -3.64 -18.08 -18.96
#